data_AF-A0A1R4FGP5-F1
#
_entry.id   AF-A0A1R4FGP5-F1
#
_cell.length_a   1.000
_cell.length_b   1.000
_cell.length_c   1.000
_cell.angle_alpha   90.00
_cell.angle_beta   90.00
_cell.angle_gamma   90.00
#
_symmetry.space_group_name_H-M   'P 1'
#
loop_
_entity.id
_entity.type
_entity.pdbx_description
1 polymer ?
#
loop_
_entity_poly.entity_id
_entity_poly.type
_entity_poly.pdbx_seq_one_letter_code
_entity_poly.pdbx_strand_id
1 'polypeptide(L)'
;MINGREVSDAQVQEWADEAEAGYDVDELRKRWGRPPRAERASQVVPTRFSDAELAELMARADREGLDRSAAIRAAVREWARA
;
A
#
# COMPACT_ATOMS: atom_id res chain seq x y z
N MET A 1 -15.31 28.51 -1.57
CA MET A 1 -15.70 27.80 -2.80
C MET A 1 -15.10 26.40 -2.77
N ILE A 2 -15.90 25.34 -2.87
CA ILE A 2 -15.43 23.95 -3.03
C ILE A 2 -15.94 23.46 -4.39
N ASN A 3 -15.03 22.93 -5.22
CA ASN A 3 -15.34 22.52 -6.61
C ASN A 3 -16.06 23.61 -7.43
N GLY A 4 -15.68 24.88 -7.24
CA GLY A 4 -16.25 26.02 -7.96
C GLY A 4 -17.64 26.47 -7.50
N ARG A 5 -18.18 25.92 -6.40
CA ARG A 5 -19.46 26.33 -5.80
C ARG A 5 -19.24 27.07 -4.49
N GLU A 6 -20.03 28.12 -4.24
CA GLU A 6 -20.03 28.80 -2.94
C GLU A 6 -20.57 27.85 -1.88
N VAL A 7 -19.95 27.91 -0.70
CA VAL A 7 -20.34 27.11 0.46
C VAL A 7 -21.23 27.98 1.31
N SER A 8 -22.44 27.49 1.62
CA SER A 8 -23.39 28.23 2.47
C SER A 8 -23.11 28.00 3.96
N ASP A 9 -23.57 28.91 4.82
CA ASP A 9 -23.45 28.75 6.28
C ASP A 9 -24.15 27.48 6.78
N ALA A 10 -25.28 27.10 6.17
CA ALA A 10 -25.97 25.86 6.49
C ALA A 10 -25.11 24.62 6.18
N GLN A 11 -24.37 24.65 5.07
CA GLN A 11 -23.45 23.57 4.71
C GLN A 11 -22.24 23.50 5.65
N VAL A 12 -21.76 24.65 6.14
CA VAL A 12 -20.71 24.68 7.16
C VAL A 12 -21.22 24.08 8.47
N GLN A 13 -22.44 24.42 8.88
CA GLN A 13 -23.04 23.87 10.10
C GLN A 13 -23.24 22.35 10.01
N GLU A 14 -23.71 21.85 8.87
CA GLU A 14 -23.86 20.41 8.63
C GLU A 14 -22.52 19.66 8.80
N TRP A 15 -21.43 20.21 8.26
CA TRP A 15 -20.10 19.63 8.44
C TRP A 15 -19.57 19.72 9.87
N ALA A 16 -19.90 20.80 10.59
CA ALA A 16 -19.54 20.93 11.99
C ALA A 16 -20.25 19.88 12.85
N ASP A 17 -21.56 19.71 12.65
CA ASP A 17 -22.38 18.73 13.36
C ASP A 17 -21.89 17.30 13.08
N GLU A 18 -21.54 16.99 11.83
CA GLU A 18 -20.94 15.71 11.44
C GLU A 18 -19.61 15.44 12.16
N ALA A 19 -18.74 16.45 12.25
CA ALA A 19 -17.46 16.32 12.91
C ALA A 19 -17.61 16.15 14.44
N GLU A 20 -18.56 16.85 15.06
CA GLU A 20 -18.86 16.75 16.49
C GLU A 20 -19.52 15.41 16.87
N ALA A 21 -20.37 14.86 15.99
CA ALA A 21 -20.92 13.51 16.14
C ALA A 21 -19.83 12.42 16.14
N GLY A 22 -18.69 12.72 15.52
CA GLY A 22 -17.53 11.84 15.46
C GLY A 22 -17.58 10.86 14.29
N TYR A 23 -16.40 10.51 13.77
CA TYR A 23 -16.26 9.59 12.65
C TYR A 23 -15.95 8.16 13.11
N ASP A 24 -16.49 7.17 12.38
CA ASP A 24 -16.04 5.79 12.50
C ASP A 24 -14.63 5.64 11.90
N VAL A 25 -13.64 5.55 12.79
CA VAL A 25 -12.21 5.46 12.42
C VAL A 25 -11.91 4.18 11.64
N ASP A 26 -12.62 3.07 11.88
CA ASP A 26 -12.38 1.81 11.19
C ASP A 26 -12.92 1.86 9.75
N GLU A 27 -14.06 2.49 9.52
CA GLU A 27 -14.56 2.77 8.16
C GLU A 27 -13.66 3.76 7.41
N LEU A 28 -13.17 4.80 8.09
CA LEU A 28 -12.24 5.75 7.49
C LEU A 28 -10.90 5.09 7.09
N ARG A 29 -10.35 4.20 7.93
CA ARG A 29 -9.13 3.45 7.60
C ARG A 29 -9.26 2.56 6.37
N LYS A 30 -10.46 2.04 6.08
CA LYS A 30 -10.70 1.22 4.87
C LYS A 30 -10.68 2.06 3.59
N ARG A 31 -11.11 3.32 3.67
CA ARG A 31 -11.33 4.20 2.49
C ARG A 31 -10.09 4.94 2.02
N TRP A 32 -9.09 5.15 2.88
CA TRP A 32 -7.99 6.07 2.59
C TRP A 32 -6.64 5.34 2.52
N GLY A 33 -6.02 5.37 1.33
CA GLY A 33 -4.64 4.91 1.13
C GLY A 33 -4.43 4.13 -0.16
N ARG A 34 -3.17 3.72 -0.39
CA ARG A 34 -2.85 2.78 -1.47
C ARG A 34 -3.52 1.44 -1.16
N PRO A 35 -4.23 0.81 -2.11
CA PRO A 35 -4.79 -0.52 -1.91
C PRO A 35 -3.72 -1.47 -1.34
N PRO A 36 -4.02 -2.20 -0.27
CA PRO A 36 -3.07 -3.12 0.31
C PRO A 36 -2.77 -4.23 -0.71
N ARG A 37 -1.51 -4.67 -0.76
CA ARG A 37 -1.10 -5.75 -1.68
C ARG A 37 -1.72 -7.12 -1.33
N ALA A 38 -2.26 -7.26 -0.12
CA ALA A 38 -2.89 -8.48 0.39
C ALA A 38 -4.03 -8.10 1.35
N GLU A 39 -4.82 -9.08 1.77
CA GLU A 39 -5.94 -8.89 2.72
C GLU A 39 -5.51 -8.25 4.05
N ARG A 40 -4.25 -8.46 4.44
CA ARG A 40 -3.63 -7.86 5.63
C ARG A 40 -2.31 -7.17 5.28
N ALA A 41 -1.83 -6.34 6.20
CA ALA A 41 -0.52 -5.71 6.09
C ALA A 41 0.58 -6.76 5.85
N SER A 42 1.51 -6.47 4.94
CA SER A 42 2.63 -7.37 4.65
C SER A 42 3.58 -7.45 5.85
N GLN A 43 4.05 -8.66 6.17
CA GLN A 43 5.06 -8.88 7.20
C GLN A 43 6.47 -8.75 6.60
N VAL A 44 7.38 -8.10 7.32
CA VAL A 44 8.80 -8.05 6.96
C VAL A 44 9.52 -9.25 7.57
N VAL A 45 10.22 -10.01 6.72
CA VAL A 45 11.07 -11.14 7.13
C VAL A 45 12.51 -10.81 6.75
N PRO A 46 13.41 -10.49 7.70
CA PRO A 46 14.79 -10.18 7.38
C PRO A 46 15.55 -11.45 6.97
N THR A 47 16.26 -11.39 5.85
CA THR A 47 17.10 -12.49 5.33
C THR A 47 18.47 -11.93 4.96
N ARG A 48 19.54 -12.69 5.23
CA ARG A 48 20.90 -12.31 4.82
C ARG A 48 21.20 -12.92 3.46
N PHE A 49 21.73 -12.09 2.56
CA PHE A 49 22.30 -12.51 1.29
C PHE A 49 23.78 -12.14 1.32
N SER A 50 24.62 -13.01 0.76
CA SER A 50 25.96 -12.61 0.33
C SER A 50 25.85 -11.64 -0.86
N ASP A 51 26.92 -10.89 -1.09
CA ASP A 51 26.99 -9.98 -2.24
C ASP A 51 26.85 -10.74 -3.57
N ALA A 52 27.38 -11.96 -3.63
CA ALA A 52 27.27 -12.84 -4.80
C ALA A 52 25.82 -13.25 -5.07
N GLU A 53 25.10 -13.76 -4.05
CA GLU A 53 23.69 -14.15 -4.20
C GLU A 53 22.82 -12.96 -4.61
N LEU A 54 23.07 -11.77 -4.03
CA LEU A 54 22.33 -10.57 -4.39
C LEU A 54 22.63 -10.12 -5.83
N ALA A 55 23.89 -10.20 -6.27
CA ALA A 55 24.29 -9.87 -7.63
C ALA A 55 23.66 -10.82 -8.65
N GLU A 56 23.65 -12.12 -8.38
CA GLU A 56 23.01 -13.12 -9.25
C GLU A 56 21.50 -12.89 -9.38
N LEU A 57 20.83 -12.62 -8.25
CA LEU A 57 19.42 -12.27 -8.22
C LEU A 57 19.14 -11.01 -9.05
N MET A 58 19.94 -9.95 -8.87
CA MET A 58 19.77 -8.69 -9.59
C MET A 58 20.03 -8.85 -11.09
N ALA A 59 21.07 -9.60 -11.48
CA ALA A 59 21.35 -9.89 -12.88
C ALA A 59 20.20 -10.65 -13.56
N ARG A 60 19.53 -11.57 -12.85
CA ARG A 60 18.32 -12.22 -13.35
C ARG A 60 17.13 -11.25 -13.40
N ALA A 61 16.94 -10.44 -12.37
CA ALA A 61 15.87 -9.45 -12.31
C ALA A 61 15.94 -8.45 -13.48
N ASP A 62 17.13 -7.95 -13.81
CA ASP A 62 17.35 -7.04 -14.93
C ASP A 62 16.98 -7.68 -16.27
N ARG A 63 17.36 -8.95 -16.51
CA ARG A 63 16.97 -9.69 -17.71
C ARG A 63 15.47 -9.88 -17.85
N GLU A 64 14.75 -9.98 -16.73
CA GLU A 64 13.31 -10.18 -16.68
C GLU A 64 12.52 -8.85 -16.54
N GLY A 65 13.20 -7.71 -16.47
CA GLY A 65 12.57 -6.39 -16.27
C GLY A 65 11.88 -6.24 -14.91
N LEU A 66 12.37 -6.94 -13.88
CA LEU A 66 11.82 -6.95 -12.53
C LEU A 66 12.63 -6.07 -11.58
N ASP A 67 11.94 -5.38 -10.67
CA ASP A 67 12.62 -4.81 -9.50
C ASP A 67 13.06 -5.92 -8.53
N ARG A 68 14.05 -5.62 -7.68
CA ARG A 68 14.59 -6.55 -6.68
C ARG A 68 13.51 -7.23 -5.83
N SER A 69 12.51 -6.47 -5.37
CA SER A 69 11.45 -7.02 -4.51
C SER A 69 10.50 -7.92 -5.29
N ALA A 70 10.24 -7.60 -6.57
CA ALA A 70 9.45 -8.42 -7.46
C ALA A 70 10.15 -9.75 -7.77
N ALA A 71 11.46 -9.72 -8.01
CA ALA A 71 12.29 -10.90 -8.22
C ALA A 71 12.29 -11.83 -7.00
N ILE A 72 12.54 -11.30 -5.79
CA ILE A 72 12.50 -12.09 -4.54
C ILE A 72 11.14 -12.77 -4.37
N ARG A 73 10.04 -12.02 -4.55
CA ARG A 73 8.68 -12.59 -4.42
C ARG A 73 8.38 -13.62 -5.51
N ALA A 74 8.93 -13.47 -6.72
CA ALA A 74 8.78 -14.46 -7.77
C ALA A 74 9.47 -15.77 -7.40
N ALA A 75 10.73 -15.71 -6.95
CA ALA A 75 11.47 -16.88 -6.48
C ALA A 75 10.76 -17.60 -5.32
N VAL A 76 10.25 -16.85 -4.33
CA VAL A 76 9.49 -17.45 -3.21
C VAL A 76 8.20 -18.11 -3.70
N ARG A 77 7.47 -17.51 -4.64
CA ARG A 77 6.25 -18.12 -5.22
C ARG A 77 6.56 -19.37 -6.04
N GLU A 78 7.65 -19.35 -6.80
CA GLU A 78 8.11 -20.51 -7.57
C GLU A 78 8.47 -21.64 -6.61
N TRP A 79 9.25 -21.34 -5.57
CA TRP A 79 9.63 -22.32 -4.55
C TRP A 79 8.42 -22.92 -3.81
N ALA A 80 7.44 -22.11 -3.41
CA ALA A 80 6.26 -22.58 -2.70
C ALA A 80 5.28 -23.41 -3.57
N ARG A 81 5.46 -23.43 -4.90
CA ARG A 81 4.66 -24.23 -5.83
C ARG A 81 5.30 -25.58 -6.18
N ALA A 82 6.58 -25.76 -5.85
CA ALA A 82 7.30 -27.02 -5.99
C ALA A 82 6.88 -28.00 -4.88
#